data_AF-A0A497SSU1-F1
#
_entry.id   AF-A0A497SSU1-F1
#
_cell.length_a   1.000
_cell.length_b   1.000
_cell.length_c   1.000
_cell.angle_alpha   90.00
_cell.angle_beta   90.00
_cell.angle_gamma   90.00
#
_symmetry.space_group_name_H-M   'P 1'
#
loop_
_entity.id
_entity.type
_entity.pdbx_description
1 polymer ?
#
loop_
_entity_poly.entity_id
_entity_poly.type
_entity_poly.pdbx_seq_one_letter_code
_entity_poly.pdbx_strand_id
1 'polypeptide(L)'
;MLGGLITLCWKPTGRMVQNLSPLVKGEAPPPATIFISAIQILIMPAVMIPSTFSAEERSQLLRTYKIGELARAFTIFGVDRVVIYFDKDEKVDSRKLGDYIKLVLEYANTPQYLRKRLYPLEKEMRYFGVIPALRAPHHPLKHEKVRYRQGLVLEDGSVDVGLDRPVRVGGKVREGEVVNVDMERLEVVEKPSNGYWGYEVEWNGKGLEEEVKRLRKRYVIVGTSRLGEDVRKVKNRIRNENKDYLLVFGSPFRGLGEMVKENIFDYMVNFVPDQNVKTVRVEEAIFISLGIMNVIL
;
A
#
# COMPACT_ATOMS: atom_id res chain seq x y z
N MET A 1 -19.37 16.72 40.94
CA MET A 1 -19.94 15.90 42.03
C MET A 1 -20.69 14.76 41.35
N LEU A 2 -20.46 13.45 41.53
CA LEU A 2 -19.58 12.59 42.33
C LEU A 2 -19.10 11.49 41.34
N GLY A 3 -17.88 10.95 41.32
CA GLY A 3 -16.99 10.61 42.42
C GLY A 3 -17.31 9.19 42.92
N GLY A 4 -16.72 8.15 42.32
CA GLY A 4 -16.88 6.75 42.75
C GLY A 4 -15.59 5.95 42.53
N LEU A 5 -14.89 5.67 43.63
CA LEU A 5 -13.54 5.10 43.70
C LEU A 5 -13.46 3.63 43.25
N ILE A 6 -12.35 3.28 42.59
CA ILE A 6 -11.87 1.91 42.45
C ILE A 6 -11.02 1.60 43.68
N THR A 7 -11.53 0.72 44.54
CA THR A 7 -10.82 0.21 45.72
C THR A 7 -9.85 -0.89 45.30
N LEU A 8 -8.55 -0.65 45.41
CA LEU A 8 -7.50 -1.67 45.38
C LEU A 8 -7.53 -2.45 46.69
N CYS A 9 -7.80 -3.76 46.64
CA CYS A 9 -7.67 -4.63 47.80
C CYS A 9 -6.58 -5.68 47.53
N TRP A 10 -5.44 -5.52 48.20
CA TRP A 10 -4.36 -6.48 48.27
C TRP A 10 -4.64 -7.41 49.46
N LYS A 11 -4.75 -8.73 49.23
CA LYS A 11 -4.69 -9.71 50.32
C LYS A 11 -3.48 -10.63 50.14
N PRO A 12 -2.63 -10.76 51.17
CA PRO A 12 -1.50 -11.68 51.19
C PRO A 12 -1.95 -13.03 51.74
N THR A 13 -1.83 -14.10 50.95
CA THR A 13 -1.58 -15.50 51.39
C THR A 13 -1.74 -16.42 50.19
N GLY A 14 -0.70 -17.20 49.89
CA GLY A 14 -0.64 -18.08 48.73
C GLY A 14 -1.56 -19.30 48.81
N ARG A 15 -2.26 -19.57 47.71
CA ARG A 15 -2.42 -20.88 47.07
C ARG A 15 -3.16 -20.69 45.74
N MET A 16 -2.55 -21.16 44.65
CA MET A 16 -3.17 -21.22 43.32
C MET A 16 -4.35 -22.19 43.35
N VAL A 17 -5.50 -21.75 42.86
CA VAL A 17 -6.56 -22.63 42.37
C VAL A 17 -6.97 -22.11 40.99
N GLN A 18 -6.55 -22.84 39.94
CA GLN A 18 -7.02 -22.62 38.58
C GLN A 18 -8.49 -23.04 38.50
N ASN A 19 -9.39 -22.09 38.30
CA ASN A 19 -10.73 -22.38 37.77
C ASN A 19 -10.73 -22.01 36.29
N LEU A 20 -10.37 -22.97 35.45
CA LEU A 20 -10.58 -22.93 34.01
C LEU A 20 -12.08 -23.18 33.74
N SER A 21 -12.81 -22.13 33.38
CA SER A 21 -14.12 -22.28 32.74
C SER A 21 -13.95 -22.89 31.34
N PRO A 22 -14.81 -23.84 30.93
CA PRO A 22 -14.64 -24.58 29.68
C PRO A 22 -14.78 -23.67 28.46
N LEU A 23 -13.78 -23.75 27.56
CA LEU A 23 -13.78 -23.16 26.24
C LEU A 23 -14.98 -23.68 25.44
N VAL A 24 -15.92 -22.78 25.13
CA VAL A 24 -16.98 -23.02 24.14
C VAL A 24 -16.30 -23.28 22.80
N LYS A 25 -16.43 -24.51 22.30
CA LYS A 25 -16.02 -24.89 20.95
C LYS A 25 -16.93 -24.22 19.93
N GLY A 26 -16.30 -23.51 18.99
CA GLY A 26 -16.68 -23.57 17.58
C GLY A 26 -17.71 -22.56 17.09
N GLU A 27 -17.29 -21.31 16.92
CA GLU A 27 -17.65 -20.53 15.73
C GLU A 27 -16.38 -19.81 15.24
N ALA A 28 -16.03 -19.99 13.97
CA ALA A 28 -15.00 -19.16 13.35
C ALA A 28 -15.54 -17.72 13.34
N PRO A 29 -14.72 -16.71 13.69
CA PRO A 29 -15.17 -15.33 13.57
C PRO A 29 -15.62 -15.08 12.13
N PRO A 30 -16.73 -14.35 11.90
CA PRO A 30 -17.12 -13.97 10.54
C PRO A 30 -15.93 -13.29 9.86
N PRO A 31 -15.72 -13.50 8.55
CA PRO A 31 -14.65 -12.82 7.82
C PRO A 31 -14.77 -11.33 8.13
N ALA A 32 -13.67 -10.76 8.62
CA ALA A 32 -13.62 -9.39 9.12
C ALA A 32 -14.24 -8.47 8.07
N THR A 33 -15.51 -8.13 8.26
CA THR A 33 -16.18 -7.15 7.44
C THR A 33 -15.51 -5.86 7.84
N ILE A 34 -14.68 -5.32 6.95
CA ILE A 34 -14.05 -4.02 7.14
C ILE A 34 -15.22 -3.03 7.22
N PHE A 35 -15.69 -2.77 8.43
CA PHE A 35 -16.71 -1.77 8.73
C PHE A 35 -16.05 -0.42 8.49
N ILE A 36 -16.18 0.09 7.26
CA ILE A 36 -15.91 1.48 6.99
C ILE A 36 -17.09 2.24 7.56
N SER A 37 -16.87 2.95 8.68
CA SER A 37 -17.87 3.87 9.23
C SER A 37 -18.26 4.88 8.14
N ALA A 38 -19.57 5.03 7.92
CA ALA A 38 -20.16 5.60 6.71
C ALA A 38 -19.87 7.09 6.41
N ILE A 39 -19.06 7.81 7.19
CA ILE A 39 -18.71 9.22 6.94
C ILE A 39 -17.29 9.51 7.44
N GLN A 40 -16.30 8.82 6.89
CA GLN A 40 -14.93 9.33 6.91
C GLN A 40 -14.59 9.58 5.44
N ILE A 41 -14.31 10.84 5.08
CA ILE A 41 -13.75 11.16 3.77
C ILE A 41 -12.52 10.27 3.66
N LEU A 42 -12.58 9.27 2.78
CA LEU A 42 -11.51 8.29 2.64
C LEU A 42 -10.37 9.03 1.95
N ILE A 43 -9.53 9.70 2.73
CA ILE A 43 -8.31 10.33 2.22
C ILE A 43 -7.47 9.19 1.68
N MET A 44 -7.24 9.18 0.38
CA MET A 44 -6.47 8.14 -0.27
C MET A 44 -5.02 8.63 -0.37
N PRO A 45 -4.09 8.06 0.42
CA PRO A 45 -2.71 8.49 0.35
C PRO A 45 -2.08 8.02 -0.96
N ALA A 46 -1.41 8.93 -1.65
CA ALA A 46 -0.47 8.59 -2.70
C ALA A 46 0.95 8.57 -2.12
N VAL A 47 1.80 7.70 -2.67
CA VAL A 47 3.21 7.61 -2.29
C VAL A 47 4.08 7.84 -3.51
N MET A 48 5.17 8.58 -3.33
CA MET A 48 6.18 8.83 -4.36
C MET A 48 7.55 8.33 -3.91
N ILE A 49 8.16 7.45 -4.70
CA ILE A 49 9.45 6.80 -4.41
C ILE A 49 10.44 6.94 -5.57
N PRO A 50 11.75 6.93 -5.32
CA PRO A 50 12.75 7.01 -6.38
C PRO A 50 12.89 5.68 -7.12
N SER A 51 13.19 5.76 -8.41
CA SER A 51 13.55 4.60 -9.23
C SER A 51 14.79 3.85 -8.73
N THR A 52 15.62 4.49 -7.90
CA THR A 52 16.83 3.93 -7.27
C THR A 52 16.59 3.36 -5.87
N PHE A 53 15.33 3.27 -5.39
CA PHE A 53 14.99 2.72 -4.07
C PHE A 53 15.78 1.46 -3.71
N SER A 54 15.96 0.56 -4.67
CA SER A 54 16.62 -0.73 -4.47
C SER A 54 18.06 -0.82 -4.98
N ALA A 55 18.71 0.33 -5.21
CA ALA A 55 20.06 0.40 -5.77
C ALA A 55 21.16 -0.16 -4.85
N GLU A 56 20.96 -0.14 -3.52
CA GLU A 56 21.89 -0.74 -2.55
C GLU A 56 21.90 -2.27 -2.60
N GLU A 57 20.81 -2.89 -3.08
CA GLU A 57 20.65 -4.33 -3.06
C GLU A 57 21.30 -4.98 -4.29
N ARG A 58 22.36 -5.75 -4.04
CA ARG A 58 23.03 -6.55 -5.08
C ARG A 58 22.27 -7.82 -5.41
N SER A 59 21.59 -8.41 -4.42
CA SER A 59 20.83 -9.65 -4.60
C SER A 59 19.45 -9.35 -5.16
N GLN A 60 19.12 -9.94 -6.31
CA GLN A 60 17.78 -9.82 -6.89
C GLN A 60 16.71 -10.38 -5.94
N LEU A 61 17.00 -11.45 -5.20
CA LEU A 61 16.11 -12.03 -4.18
C LEU A 61 15.74 -11.00 -3.11
N LEU A 62 16.75 -10.34 -2.51
CA LEU A 62 16.53 -9.33 -1.47
C LEU A 62 15.84 -8.10 -2.04
N ARG A 63 16.19 -7.70 -3.28
CA ARG A 63 15.52 -6.63 -4.00
C ARG A 63 14.02 -6.91 -4.16
N THR A 64 13.66 -8.10 -4.65
CA THR A 64 12.26 -8.52 -4.77
C THR A 64 11.54 -8.47 -3.43
N TYR A 65 12.17 -9.01 -2.38
CA TYR A 65 11.59 -9.03 -1.04
C TYR A 65 11.31 -7.61 -0.51
N LYS A 66 12.29 -6.70 -0.60
CA LYS A 66 12.12 -5.30 -0.15
C LYS A 66 11.04 -4.54 -0.90
N ILE A 67 10.94 -4.71 -2.22
CA ILE A 67 9.85 -4.10 -2.99
C ILE A 67 8.50 -4.73 -2.62
N GLY A 68 8.48 -6.03 -2.32
CA GLY A 68 7.31 -6.72 -1.79
C GLY A 68 6.87 -6.21 -0.40
N GLU A 69 7.80 -5.81 0.46
CA GLU A 69 7.49 -5.13 1.72
C GLU A 69 6.85 -3.75 1.47
N LEU A 70 7.28 -3.00 0.43
CA LEU A 70 6.58 -1.77 0.04
C LEU A 70 5.13 -2.05 -0.41
N ALA A 71 4.92 -3.08 -1.23
CA ALA A 71 3.59 -3.51 -1.65
C ALA A 71 2.67 -3.82 -0.45
N ARG A 72 3.22 -4.43 0.62
CA ARG A 72 2.49 -4.62 1.88
C ARG A 72 2.16 -3.30 2.55
N ALA A 73 3.13 -2.40 2.71
CA ALA A 73 2.89 -1.11 3.36
C ALA A 73 1.75 -0.35 2.66
N PHE A 74 1.83 -0.28 1.33
CA PHE A 74 0.81 0.37 0.50
C PHE A 74 -0.58 -0.26 0.69
N THR A 75 -0.64 -1.59 0.73
CA THR A 75 -1.89 -2.32 0.97
C THR A 75 -2.45 -2.11 2.38
N ILE A 76 -1.60 -2.16 3.41
CA ILE A 76 -2.01 -2.02 4.81
C ILE A 76 -2.62 -0.65 5.08
N PHE A 77 -2.03 0.40 4.51
CA PHE A 77 -2.45 1.78 4.73
C PHE A 77 -3.33 2.36 3.61
N GLY A 78 -3.86 1.49 2.74
CA GLY A 78 -4.83 1.89 1.72
C GLY A 78 -4.34 2.90 0.70
N VAL A 79 -3.04 2.85 0.34
CA VAL A 79 -2.45 3.71 -0.70
C VAL A 79 -3.11 3.42 -2.03
N ASP A 80 -3.63 4.42 -2.74
CA ASP A 80 -4.32 4.22 -4.03
C ASP A 80 -3.40 4.43 -5.24
N ARG A 81 -2.29 5.14 -5.06
CA ARG A 81 -1.34 5.48 -6.13
C ARG A 81 0.09 5.45 -5.63
N VAL A 82 0.95 4.78 -6.39
CA VAL A 82 2.40 4.74 -6.20
C VAL A 82 3.06 5.35 -7.42
N VAL A 83 3.77 6.46 -7.24
CA VAL A 83 4.47 7.17 -8.30
C VAL A 83 5.96 6.92 -8.16
N ILE A 84 6.57 6.38 -9.20
CA ILE A 84 8.02 6.19 -9.27
C ILE A 84 8.58 7.38 -10.04
N TYR A 85 9.47 8.17 -9.44
CA TYR A 85 10.16 9.24 -10.14
C TYR A 85 11.57 8.80 -10.55
N PHE A 86 12.04 9.31 -11.67
CA PHE A 86 13.37 9.02 -12.19
C PHE A 86 14.40 9.73 -11.32
N ASP A 87 15.15 8.93 -10.57
CA ASP A 87 16.29 9.37 -9.79
C ASP A 87 17.57 8.97 -10.53
N LYS A 88 18.32 9.95 -11.06
CA LYS A 88 19.54 9.65 -11.81
C LYS A 88 20.69 9.32 -10.85
N ASP A 89 21.26 8.14 -11.04
CA ASP A 89 22.52 7.71 -10.42
C ASP A 89 23.46 7.14 -11.50
N GLU A 90 24.74 7.53 -11.47
CA GLU A 90 25.72 7.16 -12.50
C GLU A 90 26.26 5.72 -12.35
N LYS A 91 26.09 5.12 -11.17
CA LYS A 91 26.61 3.78 -10.83
C LYS A 91 25.61 2.67 -11.15
N VAL A 92 24.34 3.01 -11.40
CA VAL A 92 23.27 2.04 -11.61
C VAL A 92 22.36 2.43 -12.77
N ASP A 93 21.78 1.44 -13.44
CA ASP A 93 20.76 1.66 -14.46
C ASP A 93 19.42 2.01 -13.78
N SER A 94 19.26 3.31 -13.53
CA SER A 94 18.11 3.87 -12.80
C SER A 94 16.78 3.62 -13.52
N ARG A 95 16.80 3.47 -14.87
CA ARG A 95 15.59 3.15 -15.64
C ARG A 95 15.17 1.70 -15.40
N LYS A 96 16.09 0.76 -15.54
CA LYS A 96 15.82 -0.66 -15.28
C LYS A 96 15.40 -0.93 -13.84
N LEU A 97 15.95 -0.20 -12.86
CA LEU A 97 15.50 -0.30 -11.48
C LEU A 97 14.06 0.18 -11.33
N GLY A 98 13.67 1.29 -11.97
CA GLY A 98 12.29 1.77 -12.00
C GLY A 98 11.33 0.77 -12.67
N ASP A 99 11.71 0.21 -13.83
CA ASP A 99 10.95 -0.83 -14.53
C ASP A 99 10.74 -2.05 -13.63
N TYR A 100 11.79 -2.47 -12.92
CA TYR A 100 11.72 -3.61 -12.01
C TYR A 100 10.84 -3.34 -10.79
N ILE A 101 10.92 -2.14 -10.20
CA ILE A 101 10.03 -1.75 -9.09
C ILE A 101 8.58 -1.79 -9.56
N LYS A 102 8.28 -1.19 -10.72
CA LYS A 102 6.93 -1.22 -11.30
C LYS A 102 6.44 -2.65 -11.47
N LEU A 103 7.25 -3.50 -12.11
CA LEU A 103 6.90 -4.90 -12.37
C LEU A 103 6.57 -5.66 -11.07
N VAL A 104 7.41 -5.53 -10.03
CA VAL A 104 7.19 -6.23 -8.76
C VAL A 104 5.94 -5.71 -8.06
N LEU A 105 5.71 -4.39 -8.04
CA LEU A 105 4.54 -3.80 -7.39
C LEU A 105 3.23 -4.18 -8.09
N GLU A 106 3.19 -4.15 -9.42
CA GLU A 106 2.03 -4.57 -10.21
C GLU A 106 1.76 -6.08 -10.08
N TYR A 107 2.80 -6.91 -10.15
CA TYR A 107 2.69 -8.34 -9.91
C TYR A 107 2.14 -8.64 -8.51
N ALA A 108 2.67 -7.96 -7.49
CA ALA A 108 2.20 -8.11 -6.11
C ALA A 108 0.72 -7.71 -5.99
N ASN A 109 0.32 -6.59 -6.62
CA ASN A 109 -1.04 -6.08 -6.59
C ASN A 109 -2.04 -6.92 -7.40
N THR A 110 -1.56 -7.68 -8.39
CA THR A 110 -2.39 -8.57 -9.22
C THR A 110 -2.90 -9.77 -8.42
N PRO A 111 -4.21 -10.10 -8.48
CA PRO A 111 -4.78 -11.27 -7.82
C PRO A 111 -4.08 -12.56 -8.25
N GLN A 112 -3.85 -13.45 -7.29
CA GLN A 112 -3.08 -14.69 -7.46
C GLN A 112 -3.54 -15.58 -8.63
N TYR A 113 -4.84 -15.58 -8.93
CA TYR A 113 -5.43 -16.41 -9.98
C TYR A 113 -5.22 -15.83 -11.40
N LEU A 114 -4.90 -14.54 -11.53
CA LEU A 114 -4.62 -13.91 -12.83
C LEU A 114 -3.14 -13.92 -13.20
N ARG A 115 -2.24 -14.02 -12.20
CA ARG A 115 -0.79 -13.85 -12.39
C ARG A 115 -0.20 -14.74 -13.48
N LYS A 116 -0.60 -16.02 -13.55
CA LYS A 116 -0.07 -16.96 -14.53
C LYS A 116 -0.36 -16.58 -15.98
N ARG A 117 -1.48 -15.88 -16.23
CA ARG A 117 -1.88 -15.44 -17.58
C ARG A 117 -1.27 -14.08 -17.94
N LEU A 118 -1.24 -13.16 -16.97
CA LEU A 118 -0.76 -11.79 -17.17
C LEU A 118 0.77 -11.67 -17.16
N TYR A 119 1.44 -12.56 -16.42
CA TYR A 119 2.89 -12.54 -16.25
C TYR A 119 3.46 -13.90 -16.66
N PRO A 120 3.70 -14.12 -17.95
CA PRO A 120 4.44 -15.29 -18.41
C PRO A 120 5.81 -15.33 -17.71
N LEU A 121 6.29 -16.54 -17.41
CA LEU A 121 7.47 -16.75 -16.57
C LEU A 121 8.74 -16.25 -17.26
N GLU A 122 9.15 -15.02 -16.93
CA GLU A 122 10.40 -14.42 -17.38
C GLU A 122 11.53 -14.58 -16.36
N LYS A 123 12.78 -14.44 -16.83
CA LYS A 123 13.97 -14.55 -15.97
C LYS A 123 13.94 -13.53 -14.82
N GLU A 124 13.40 -12.32 -15.03
CA GLU A 124 13.26 -11.29 -13.99
C GLU A 124 12.36 -11.74 -12.81
N MET A 125 11.47 -12.71 -13.05
CA MET A 125 10.45 -13.15 -12.08
C MET A 125 10.87 -14.37 -11.25
N ARG A 126 12.10 -14.87 -11.44
CA ARG A 126 12.64 -16.06 -10.75
C ARG A 126 12.38 -16.06 -9.24
N TYR A 127 12.45 -14.89 -8.60
CA TYR A 127 12.35 -14.75 -7.16
C TYR A 127 11.01 -14.20 -6.67
N PHE A 128 9.99 -14.05 -7.53
CA PHE A 128 8.71 -13.44 -7.14
C PHE A 128 7.94 -14.27 -6.09
N GLY A 129 8.32 -15.52 -5.87
CA GLY A 129 7.81 -16.35 -4.77
C GLY A 129 8.14 -15.82 -3.36
N VAL A 130 9.12 -14.91 -3.19
CA VAL A 130 9.40 -14.28 -1.89
C VAL A 130 8.55 -13.05 -1.60
N ILE A 131 7.75 -12.57 -2.56
CA ILE A 131 6.86 -11.43 -2.34
C ILE A 131 5.82 -11.85 -1.29
N PRO A 132 5.72 -11.13 -0.16
CA PRO A 132 4.78 -11.48 0.88
C PRO A 132 3.33 -11.30 0.43
N ALA A 133 2.44 -12.16 0.91
CA ALA A 133 1.03 -12.16 0.50
C ALA A 133 0.29 -10.89 0.96
N LEU A 134 -0.32 -10.16 0.03
CA LEU A 134 -1.06 -8.93 0.35
C LEU A 134 -2.36 -9.19 1.13
N ARG A 135 -3.11 -10.25 0.77
CA ARG A 135 -4.42 -10.60 1.36
C ARG A 135 -5.41 -9.41 1.42
N ALA A 136 -5.42 -8.60 0.36
CA ALA A 136 -6.32 -7.47 0.20
C ALA A 136 -7.72 -7.90 -0.30
N PRO A 137 -8.77 -7.05 -0.22
CA PRO A 137 -10.11 -7.40 -0.69
C PRO A 137 -10.19 -7.86 -2.15
N HIS A 138 -9.32 -7.34 -3.03
CA HIS A 138 -9.21 -7.75 -4.44
C HIS A 138 -8.39 -9.04 -4.66
N HIS A 139 -7.90 -9.70 -3.59
CA HIS A 139 -7.17 -10.98 -3.64
C HIS A 139 -7.99 -12.17 -3.08
N PRO A 140 -9.28 -12.33 -3.44
CA PRO A 140 -10.11 -13.36 -2.83
C PRO A 140 -9.61 -14.76 -3.20
N LEU A 141 -9.61 -15.66 -2.23
CA LEU A 141 -9.44 -17.09 -2.45
C LEU A 141 -10.62 -17.64 -3.25
N LYS A 142 -10.41 -18.77 -3.91
CA LYS A 142 -11.42 -19.40 -4.77
C LYS A 142 -12.73 -19.72 -4.05
N HIS A 143 -12.67 -20.09 -2.77
CA HIS A 143 -13.84 -20.46 -1.97
C HIS A 143 -14.54 -19.26 -1.32
N GLU A 144 -13.96 -18.06 -1.37
CA GLU A 144 -14.55 -16.86 -0.78
C GLU A 144 -15.66 -16.31 -1.68
N LYS A 145 -16.86 -16.17 -1.10
CA LYS A 145 -17.99 -15.51 -1.73
C LYS A 145 -17.86 -14.00 -1.51
N VAL A 146 -17.41 -13.30 -2.54
CA VAL A 146 -17.24 -11.85 -2.54
C VAL A 146 -18.07 -11.23 -3.65
N ARG A 147 -18.57 -10.01 -3.41
CA ARG A 147 -19.38 -9.29 -4.38
C ARG A 147 -18.57 -8.86 -5.61
N TYR A 148 -17.31 -8.50 -5.44
CA TYR A 148 -16.47 -8.03 -6.54
C TYR A 148 -15.26 -8.93 -6.74
N ARG A 149 -14.90 -9.17 -8.00
CA ARG A 149 -13.67 -9.85 -8.39
C ARG A 149 -13.03 -9.11 -9.56
N GLN A 150 -11.70 -9.08 -9.60
CA GLN A 150 -10.98 -8.76 -10.83
C GLN A 150 -10.97 -9.97 -11.74
N GLY A 151 -11.06 -9.76 -13.05
CA GLY A 151 -11.01 -10.84 -14.01
C GLY A 151 -10.38 -10.46 -15.33
N LEU A 152 -9.79 -11.44 -16.01
CA LEU A 152 -9.19 -11.28 -17.33
C LEU A 152 -10.19 -11.70 -18.41
N VAL A 153 -10.42 -10.82 -19.38
CA VAL A 153 -11.29 -11.11 -20.53
C VAL A 153 -10.57 -12.08 -21.48
N LEU A 154 -11.23 -13.19 -21.80
CA LEU A 154 -10.76 -14.25 -22.69
C LEU A 154 -11.21 -14.00 -24.14
N GLU A 155 -10.64 -14.75 -25.08
CA GLU A 155 -10.93 -14.68 -26.53
C GLU A 155 -12.43 -14.81 -26.86
N ASP A 156 -13.16 -15.64 -26.12
CA ASP A 156 -14.60 -15.89 -26.33
C ASP A 156 -15.52 -14.82 -25.68
N GLY A 157 -14.92 -13.78 -25.11
CA GLY A 157 -15.61 -12.69 -24.40
C GLY A 157 -16.06 -13.04 -22.99
N SER A 158 -15.79 -14.25 -22.50
CA SER A 158 -15.98 -14.58 -21.08
C SER A 158 -14.84 -14.03 -20.22
N VAL A 159 -15.04 -13.95 -18.91
CA VAL A 159 -14.09 -13.36 -17.97
C VAL A 159 -13.63 -14.39 -16.96
N ASP A 160 -12.32 -14.64 -16.91
CA ASP A 160 -11.67 -15.47 -15.88
C ASP A 160 -11.57 -14.68 -14.57
N VAL A 161 -12.48 -14.96 -13.63
CA VAL A 161 -12.55 -14.34 -12.30
C VAL A 161 -11.93 -15.22 -11.20
N GLY A 162 -11.14 -16.24 -11.57
CA GLY A 162 -10.49 -17.13 -10.61
C GLY A 162 -11.40 -18.17 -9.96
N LEU A 163 -12.51 -18.51 -10.61
CA LEU A 163 -13.45 -19.57 -10.22
C LEU A 163 -13.29 -20.81 -11.12
N ASP A 164 -14.09 -21.85 -10.90
CA ASP A 164 -14.04 -23.09 -11.70
C ASP A 164 -14.37 -22.87 -13.18
N ARG A 165 -15.20 -21.86 -13.48
CA ARG A 165 -15.61 -21.52 -14.84
C ARG A 165 -15.55 -20.00 -15.02
N PRO A 166 -15.11 -19.52 -16.20
CA PRO A 166 -15.27 -18.13 -16.59
C PRO A 166 -16.75 -17.72 -16.55
N VAL A 167 -16.98 -16.42 -16.37
CA VAL A 167 -18.33 -15.84 -16.32
C VAL A 167 -18.59 -14.96 -17.54
N ARG A 168 -19.82 -14.95 -18.04
CA ARG A 168 -20.26 -13.94 -19.02
C ARG A 168 -20.76 -12.73 -18.25
N VAL A 169 -20.39 -11.55 -18.72
CA VAL A 169 -20.75 -10.28 -18.09
C VAL A 169 -21.48 -9.37 -19.08
N GLY A 170 -22.39 -8.54 -18.56
CA GLY A 170 -22.96 -7.42 -19.29
C GLY A 170 -21.94 -6.29 -19.47
N GLY A 171 -22.03 -5.60 -20.60
CA GLY A 171 -21.14 -4.50 -20.98
C GLY A 171 -20.25 -4.83 -22.19
N LYS A 172 -19.46 -3.87 -22.63
CA LYS A 172 -18.45 -4.06 -23.68
C LYS A 172 -17.13 -4.44 -23.01
N VAL A 173 -16.57 -5.58 -23.41
CA VAL A 173 -15.27 -6.06 -22.95
C VAL A 173 -14.35 -6.28 -24.15
N ARG A 174 -13.04 -6.14 -23.93
CA ARG A 174 -12.01 -6.47 -24.94
C ARG A 174 -11.12 -7.58 -24.42
N GLU A 175 -10.79 -8.53 -25.29
CA GLU A 175 -9.83 -9.59 -24.97
C GLU A 175 -8.53 -9.01 -24.37
N GLY A 176 -8.02 -9.67 -23.33
CA GLY A 176 -6.79 -9.25 -22.65
C GLY A 176 -6.96 -8.12 -21.63
N GLU A 177 -8.16 -7.52 -21.55
CA GLU A 177 -8.47 -6.51 -20.55
C GLU A 177 -8.67 -7.13 -19.16
N VAL A 178 -8.12 -6.48 -18.12
CA VAL A 178 -8.43 -6.80 -16.74
C VAL A 178 -9.56 -5.88 -16.28
N VAL A 179 -10.70 -6.48 -15.93
CA VAL A 179 -11.93 -5.76 -15.54
C VAL A 179 -12.32 -6.09 -14.10
N ASN A 180 -13.06 -5.18 -13.45
CA ASN A 180 -13.73 -5.47 -12.19
C ASN A 180 -15.15 -5.95 -12.49
N VAL A 181 -15.57 -7.05 -11.87
CA VAL A 181 -16.88 -7.68 -12.08
C VAL A 181 -17.68 -7.64 -10.79
N ASP A 182 -18.90 -7.10 -10.84
CA ASP A 182 -19.91 -7.32 -9.80
C ASP A 182 -20.51 -8.71 -10.01
N MET A 183 -20.18 -9.64 -9.12
CA MET A 183 -20.55 -11.05 -9.18
C MET A 183 -22.04 -11.31 -8.94
N GLU A 184 -22.78 -10.34 -8.36
CA GLU A 184 -24.23 -10.44 -8.17
C GLU A 184 -24.99 -10.03 -9.43
N ARG A 185 -24.52 -8.96 -10.09
CA ARG A 185 -25.14 -8.42 -11.31
C ARG A 185 -24.59 -9.03 -12.60
N LEU A 186 -23.42 -9.66 -12.53
CA LEU A 186 -22.62 -10.08 -13.67
C LEU A 186 -22.38 -8.93 -14.64
N GLU A 187 -21.92 -7.79 -14.12
CA GLU A 187 -21.64 -6.58 -14.90
C GLU A 187 -20.21 -6.11 -14.65
N VAL A 188 -19.61 -5.55 -15.70
CA VAL A 188 -18.35 -4.81 -15.55
C VAL A 188 -18.61 -3.50 -14.82
N VAL A 189 -17.81 -3.21 -13.80
CA VAL A 189 -17.84 -1.96 -13.06
C VAL A 189 -16.49 -1.27 -13.15
N GLU A 190 -16.50 0.07 -13.19
CA GLU A 190 -15.25 0.84 -13.22
C GLU A 190 -14.50 0.71 -11.90
N LYS A 191 -15.18 0.99 -10.78
CA LYS A 191 -14.62 0.89 -9.44
C LYS A 191 -15.58 0.17 -8.48
N PRO A 192 -15.13 -0.88 -7.76
CA PRO A 192 -15.93 -1.52 -6.74
C PRO A 192 -16.32 -0.56 -5.61
N SER A 193 -17.52 -0.77 -5.06
CA SER A 193 -18.07 0.09 -4.00
C SER A 193 -17.58 -0.28 -2.59
N ASN A 194 -16.82 -1.37 -2.44
CA ASN A 194 -16.47 -1.95 -1.15
C ASN A 194 -14.98 -1.77 -0.80
N GLY A 195 -14.65 -0.64 -0.17
CA GLY A 195 -13.35 -0.45 0.47
C GLY A 195 -12.15 -0.43 -0.46
N TYR A 196 -11.00 -0.86 0.06
CA TYR A 196 -9.72 -0.79 -0.64
C TYR A 196 -9.62 -1.79 -1.79
N TRP A 197 -9.16 -1.35 -2.96
CA TRP A 197 -9.11 -2.14 -4.19
C TRP A 197 -7.73 -2.12 -4.88
N GLY A 198 -6.67 -2.07 -4.08
CA GLY A 198 -5.29 -2.00 -4.57
C GLY A 198 -4.85 -0.59 -4.95
N TYR A 199 -3.65 -0.51 -5.53
CA TYR A 199 -3.03 0.74 -6.00
C TYR A 199 -2.73 0.72 -7.49
N GLU A 200 -2.66 1.91 -8.10
CA GLU A 200 -2.08 2.13 -9.41
C GLU A 200 -0.58 2.43 -9.29
N VAL A 201 0.25 1.88 -10.19
CA VAL A 201 1.69 2.14 -10.23
C VAL A 201 2.06 2.97 -11.47
N GLU A 202 2.50 4.20 -11.24
CA GLU A 202 2.92 5.13 -12.29
C GLU A 202 4.45 5.16 -12.43
N TRP A 203 4.94 4.86 -13.62
CA TRP A 203 6.35 4.98 -13.99
C TRP A 203 6.44 5.44 -15.45
N ASN A 204 6.90 6.68 -15.65
CA ASN A 204 7.00 7.32 -16.97
C ASN A 204 8.42 7.89 -17.23
N GLY A 205 9.36 7.65 -16.32
CA GLY A 205 10.73 8.12 -16.41
C GLY A 205 10.90 9.64 -16.22
N LYS A 206 9.91 10.35 -15.65
CA LYS A 206 10.01 11.77 -15.32
C LYS A 206 10.62 11.98 -13.93
N GLY A 207 11.33 13.10 -13.77
CA GLY A 207 12.04 13.42 -12.54
C GLY A 207 11.12 13.92 -11.42
N LEU A 208 11.65 14.00 -10.20
CA LEU A 208 10.94 14.39 -8.99
C LEU A 208 10.16 15.72 -9.14
N GLU A 209 10.82 16.80 -9.58
CA GLU A 209 10.21 18.12 -9.70
C GLU A 209 9.05 18.15 -10.72
N GLU A 210 9.20 17.42 -11.84
CA GLU A 210 8.18 17.32 -12.88
C GLU A 210 6.94 16.58 -12.38
N GLU A 211 7.15 15.46 -11.69
CA GLU A 211 6.07 14.65 -11.11
C GLU A 211 5.33 15.39 -10.00
N VAL A 212 6.04 16.07 -9.10
CA VAL A 212 5.42 16.92 -8.08
C VAL A 212 4.61 18.03 -8.74
N LYS A 213 5.12 18.69 -9.78
CA LYS A 213 4.39 19.73 -10.51
C LYS A 213 3.10 19.19 -11.13
N ARG A 214 3.13 17.98 -11.70
CA ARG A 214 1.97 17.30 -12.27
C ARG A 214 0.88 17.03 -11.22
N LEU A 215 1.28 16.63 -10.01
CA LEU A 215 0.38 16.13 -8.97
C LEU A 215 -0.10 17.19 -7.97
N ARG A 216 0.58 18.34 -7.86
CA ARG A 216 0.29 19.41 -6.87
C ARG A 216 -1.12 19.98 -6.92
N LYS A 217 -1.82 19.90 -8.05
CA LYS A 217 -3.23 20.33 -8.11
C LYS A 217 -4.13 19.44 -7.24
N ARG A 218 -3.85 18.14 -7.21
CA ARG A 218 -4.67 17.12 -6.55
C ARG A 218 -4.23 16.83 -5.11
N TYR A 219 -2.93 16.90 -4.84
CA TYR A 219 -2.38 16.47 -3.55
C TYR A 219 -1.71 17.61 -2.78
N VAL A 220 -1.78 17.54 -1.45
CA VAL A 220 -0.82 18.20 -0.54
C VAL A 220 0.48 17.41 -0.57
N ILE A 221 1.58 18.08 -0.90
CA ILE A 221 2.89 17.47 -1.14
C ILE A 221 3.68 17.46 0.17
N VAL A 222 3.82 16.28 0.78
CA VAL A 222 4.50 16.07 2.05
C VAL A 222 5.81 15.34 1.80
N GLY A 223 6.93 16.08 1.82
CA GLY A 223 8.26 15.50 1.75
C GLY A 223 8.68 14.92 3.10
N THR A 224 9.29 13.73 3.10
CA THR A 224 9.87 13.13 4.31
C THR A 224 11.35 13.48 4.43
N SER A 225 11.78 14.01 5.57
CA SER A 225 13.19 14.30 5.83
C SER A 225 13.50 14.30 7.32
N ARG A 226 14.67 13.78 7.69
CA ARG A 226 15.19 13.86 9.07
C ARG A 226 15.36 15.32 9.54
N LEU A 227 15.64 16.23 8.61
CA LEU A 227 15.79 17.67 8.87
C LEU A 227 14.45 18.43 8.77
N GLY A 228 13.36 17.73 8.46
CA GLY A 228 12.02 18.31 8.40
C GLY A 228 11.49 18.71 9.78
N GLU A 229 10.35 19.39 9.78
CA GLU A 229 9.64 19.74 11.00
C GLU A 229 9.09 18.48 11.68
N ASP A 230 9.19 18.43 13.00
CA ASP A 230 8.68 17.33 13.81
C ASP A 230 7.18 17.09 13.57
N VAL A 231 6.82 15.86 13.19
CA VAL A 231 5.44 15.45 12.91
C VAL A 231 4.48 15.82 14.04
N ARG A 232 4.94 15.77 15.30
CA ARG A 232 4.15 16.11 16.49
C ARG A 232 3.65 17.56 16.47
N LYS A 233 4.39 18.47 15.84
CA LYS A 233 4.09 19.90 15.73
C LYS A 233 3.21 20.24 14.53
N VAL A 234 3.41 19.53 13.41
CA VAL A 234 2.73 19.81 12.15
C VAL A 234 1.44 19.01 11.94
N LYS A 235 1.20 17.94 12.71
CA LYS A 235 0.04 17.04 12.56
C LYS A 235 -1.31 17.73 12.43
N ASN A 236 -1.55 18.80 13.20
CA ASN A 236 -2.84 19.52 13.17
C ASN A 236 -2.99 20.35 11.89
N ARG A 237 -1.88 20.91 11.37
CA ARG A 237 -1.88 21.64 10.09
C ARG A 237 -2.14 20.69 8.94
N ILE A 238 -1.45 19.55 8.94
CA ILE A 238 -1.69 18.46 7.99
C ILE A 238 -3.16 18.07 8.05
N ARG A 239 -3.69 17.62 9.19
CA ARG A 239 -5.09 17.16 9.30
C ARG A 239 -6.15 18.15 8.79
N ASN A 240 -5.86 19.45 8.82
CA ASN A 240 -6.79 20.49 8.39
C ASN A 240 -6.75 20.77 6.87
N GLU A 241 -5.86 20.14 6.11
CA GLU A 241 -5.86 20.27 4.65
C GLU A 241 -7.06 19.53 4.04
N ASN A 242 -7.69 20.15 3.03
CA ASN A 242 -8.87 19.62 2.36
C ASN A 242 -8.53 18.94 1.02
N LYS A 243 -7.42 18.18 0.98
CA LYS A 243 -6.95 17.44 -0.20
C LYS A 243 -6.33 16.11 0.22
N ASP A 244 -6.26 15.17 -0.72
CA ASP A 244 -5.45 13.97 -0.58
C ASP A 244 -3.96 14.33 -0.40
N TYR A 245 -3.15 13.42 0.15
CA TYR A 245 -1.72 13.67 0.37
C TYR A 245 -0.86 12.82 -0.56
N LEU A 246 0.25 13.40 -0.99
CA LEU A 246 1.35 12.70 -1.62
C LEU A 246 2.53 12.68 -0.65
N LEU A 247 2.82 11.52 -0.06
CA LEU A 247 4.03 11.31 0.72
C LEU A 247 5.20 11.07 -0.24
N VAL A 248 6.19 11.95 -0.21
CA VAL A 248 7.37 11.87 -1.07
C VAL A 248 8.57 11.39 -0.25
N PHE A 249 9.26 10.37 -0.76
CA PHE A 249 10.45 9.79 -0.13
C PHE A 249 11.70 10.03 -0.97
N GLY A 250 12.81 10.31 -0.28
CA GLY A 250 14.14 10.45 -0.89
C GLY A 250 14.75 9.12 -1.30
N SER A 251 15.94 9.16 -1.90
CA SER A 251 16.68 7.95 -2.28
C SER A 251 17.55 7.44 -1.13
N PRO A 252 18.00 6.17 -1.18
CA PRO A 252 18.88 5.63 -0.14
C PRO A 252 20.15 6.46 0.08
N PHE A 253 20.60 7.16 -0.96
CA PHE A 253 21.85 7.93 -0.96
C PHE A 253 21.67 9.43 -0.74
N ARG A 254 20.46 9.99 -0.96
CA ARG A 254 20.21 11.43 -0.93
C ARG A 254 18.88 11.76 -0.28
N GLY A 255 18.91 12.75 0.63
CA GLY A 255 17.68 13.34 1.16
C GLY A 255 17.00 14.24 0.13
N LEU A 256 15.67 14.41 0.24
CA LEU A 256 14.90 15.20 -0.73
C LEU A 256 15.39 16.64 -0.89
N GLY A 257 15.89 17.27 0.18
CA GLY A 257 16.43 18.62 0.14
C GLY A 257 17.67 18.78 -0.75
N GLU A 258 18.40 17.69 -1.01
CA GLU A 258 19.56 17.68 -1.92
C GLU A 258 19.16 17.40 -3.37
N MET A 259 17.93 16.92 -3.59
CA MET A 259 17.44 16.46 -4.89
C MET A 259 16.69 17.54 -5.67
N VAL A 260 16.34 18.64 -5.01
CA VAL A 260 15.54 19.74 -5.57
C VAL A 260 16.31 21.05 -5.50
N LYS A 261 16.10 21.92 -6.48
CA LYS A 261 16.76 23.24 -6.49
C LYS A 261 16.02 24.26 -5.62
N GLU A 262 14.70 24.11 -5.56
CA GLU A 262 13.80 25.00 -4.83
C GLU A 262 12.84 24.16 -3.97
N ASN A 263 12.24 24.78 -2.96
CA ASN A 263 11.27 24.06 -2.13
C ASN A 263 9.99 23.76 -2.93
N ILE A 264 9.81 22.50 -3.29
CA ILE A 264 8.63 22.01 -4.00
C ILE A 264 7.59 21.35 -3.08
N PHE A 265 7.84 21.28 -1.77
CA PHE A 265 7.01 20.59 -0.79
C PHE A 265 6.17 21.59 0.01
N ASP A 266 4.88 21.27 0.23
CA ASP A 266 4.01 22.05 1.10
C ASP A 266 4.43 21.86 2.58
N TYR A 267 4.81 20.62 2.90
CA TYR A 267 5.38 20.26 4.19
C TYR A 267 6.65 19.42 4.01
N MET A 268 7.70 19.72 4.77
CA MET A 268 8.87 18.85 4.93
C MET A 268 8.85 18.33 6.36
N VAL A 269 8.65 17.03 6.54
CA VAL A 269 8.28 16.45 7.84
C VAL A 269 9.29 15.39 8.28
N ASN A 270 9.68 15.47 9.55
CA ASN A 270 10.36 14.39 10.24
C ASN A 270 9.32 13.52 10.98
N PHE A 271 9.05 12.34 10.41
CA PHE A 271 8.14 11.34 10.99
C PHE A 271 8.77 10.50 12.11
N VAL A 272 10.10 10.55 12.27
CA VAL A 272 10.84 9.79 13.30
C VAL A 272 11.70 10.75 14.12
N PRO A 273 11.09 11.68 14.87
CA PRO A 273 11.84 12.55 15.75
C PRO A 273 12.61 11.72 16.78
N ASP A 274 13.78 12.21 17.19
CA ASP A 274 14.61 11.57 18.23
C ASP A 274 15.04 10.12 17.87
N GLN A 275 15.21 9.81 16.57
CA GLN A 275 15.65 8.49 16.09
C GLN A 275 16.99 8.06 16.71
N ASN A 276 17.08 6.79 17.12
CA ASN A 276 18.29 6.19 17.70
C ASN A 276 19.23 5.56 16.66
N VAL A 277 18.97 5.80 15.38
CA VAL A 277 19.78 5.31 14.25
C VAL A 277 20.28 6.50 13.44
N LYS A 278 21.40 6.34 12.74
CA LYS A 278 21.93 7.41 11.86
C LYS A 278 21.02 7.66 10.65
N THR A 279 20.47 6.59 10.10
CA THR A 279 19.59 6.62 8.92
C THR A 279 18.40 5.69 9.18
N VAL A 280 17.22 6.12 8.74
CA VAL A 280 16.04 5.26 8.62
C VAL A 280 15.94 4.88 7.15
N ARG A 281 15.87 3.59 6.83
CA ARG A 281 15.80 3.14 5.44
C ARG A 281 14.45 3.54 4.83
N VAL A 282 14.39 3.63 3.50
CA VAL A 282 13.17 4.07 2.80
C VAL A 282 12.00 3.12 3.08
N GLU A 283 12.23 1.81 3.10
CA GLU A 283 11.22 0.81 3.46
C GLU A 283 10.68 1.00 4.88
N GLU A 284 11.55 1.29 5.86
CA GLU A 284 11.18 1.56 7.25
C GLU A 284 10.41 2.89 7.35
N ALA A 285 10.90 3.92 6.67
CA ALA A 285 10.30 5.25 6.65
C ALA A 285 8.90 5.24 6.05
N ILE A 286 8.66 4.45 5.00
CA ILE A 286 7.34 4.30 4.38
C ILE A 286 6.34 3.72 5.38
N PHE A 287 6.68 2.61 6.04
CA PHE A 287 5.81 2.00 7.06
C PHE A 287 5.48 2.96 8.21
N ILE A 288 6.50 3.64 8.74
CA ILE A 288 6.33 4.55 9.87
C ILE A 288 5.50 5.77 9.46
N SER A 289 5.81 6.39 8.32
CA SER A 289 5.15 7.62 7.88
C SER A 289 3.68 7.35 7.53
N LEU A 290 3.39 6.28 6.80
CA LEU A 290 2.01 5.88 6.50
C LEU A 290 1.24 5.51 7.77
N GLY A 291 1.86 4.79 8.71
CA GLY A 291 1.23 4.46 9.98
C GLY A 291 0.89 5.68 10.83
N ILE A 292 1.79 6.67 10.88
CA ILE A 292 1.53 7.94 11.57
C ILE A 292 0.45 8.74 10.85
N MET A 293 0.49 8.84 9.53
CA MET A 293 -0.54 9.54 8.75
C MET A 293 -1.91 8.91 8.93
N ASN A 294 -2.00 7.58 8.96
CA ASN A 294 -3.23 6.84 9.24
C ASN A 294 -3.82 7.11 10.64
N VAL A 295 -3.01 7.59 11.59
CA VAL A 295 -3.49 7.99 12.93
C VAL A 295 -3.84 9.49 12.96
N ILE A 296 -3.19 10.31 12.14
CA ILE A 296 -3.42 11.77 12.09
C ILE A 296 -4.71 12.10 11.33
N LEU A 297 -4.99 11.40 10.23
CA LEU A 297 -6.11 11.60 9.32
C LEU A 297 -7.36 10.83 9.77
#